data_AF-A0A949CP55-F1
#
_entry.id   AF-A0A949CP55-F1
#
_cell.length_a   1.000
_cell.length_b   1.000
_cell.length_c   1.000
_cell.angle_alpha   90.00
_cell.angle_beta   90.00
_cell.angle_gamma   90.00
#
_symmetry.space_group_name_H-M   'P 1'
#
loop_
_entity.id
_entity.type
_entity.pdbx_description
1 polymer ?
#
loop_
_entity_poly.entity_id
_entity_poly.type
_entity_poly.pdbx_seq_one_letter_code
_entity_poly.pdbx_strand_id
1 'polypeptide(L)'
;MLDSVVPELRHLFPSLSRKHPETKRPVVYLDGPAGSQVPKSVIDSISDYYLHHNANSSGHFATSYETNEMMSEAHQAAADWFGCDDPRECIFGANMT
;
A
#
# COMPACT_ATOMS: atom_id res chain seq x y z
N MET A 1 -1.56 13.30 24.13
CA MET A 1 -1.76 13.55 22.68
C MET A 1 -1.64 12.26 21.88
N LEU A 2 -0.64 11.42 22.11
CA LEU A 2 -0.53 10.10 21.45
C LEU A 2 -1.61 9.10 21.91
N ASP A 3 -2.01 9.13 23.19
CA ASP A 3 -2.98 8.19 23.76
C ASP A 3 -4.38 8.25 23.10
N SER A 4 -4.74 9.38 22.49
CA SER A 4 -6.00 9.52 21.76
C SER A 4 -5.90 9.12 20.28
N VAL A 5 -4.72 9.23 19.67
CA VAL A 5 -4.52 9.00 18.21
C VAL A 5 -4.25 7.53 17.88
N VAL A 6 -3.51 6.83 18.75
CA VAL A 6 -3.16 5.41 18.50
C VAL A 6 -4.40 4.53 18.32
N PRO A 7 -5.46 4.63 19.14
CA PRO A 7 -6.69 3.87 18.91
C PRO A 7 -7.31 4.12 17.53
N GLU A 8 -7.38 5.39 17.10
CA GLU A 8 -7.94 5.77 15.80
C GLU A 8 -7.14 5.17 14.63
N LEU A 9 -5.81 5.25 14.70
CA LEU A 9 -4.94 4.66 13.68
C LEU A 9 -5.08 3.13 13.61
N ARG A 10 -5.24 2.45 14.75
CA ARG A 10 -5.39 0.99 14.78
C ARG A 10 -6.63 0.51 14.02
N HIS A 11 -7.70 1.31 13.97
CA HIS A 11 -8.90 0.97 13.21
C HIS A 11 -8.67 0.93 11.69
N LEU A 12 -7.62 1.58 11.20
CA LEU A 12 -7.26 1.55 9.78
C LEU A 12 -6.65 0.22 9.35
N PHE A 13 -6.26 -0.66 10.28
CA PHE A 13 -5.60 -1.94 9.99
C PHE A 13 -6.51 -3.12 10.39
N PRO A 14 -7.25 -3.73 9.43
CA PRO A 14 -8.21 -4.78 9.74
C PRO A 14 -7.59 -5.99 10.47
N SER A 15 -6.34 -6.33 10.15
CA SER A 15 -5.64 -7.47 10.75
C SER A 15 -5.42 -7.33 12.27
N LEU A 16 -5.40 -6.11 12.81
CA LEU A 16 -5.23 -5.87 14.25
C LEU A 16 -6.45 -6.31 15.08
N SER A 17 -7.58 -6.63 14.43
CA SER A 17 -8.75 -7.22 15.09
C SER A 17 -8.65 -8.75 15.24
N ARG A 18 -7.59 -9.37 14.73
CA ARG A 18 -7.40 -10.82 14.76
C ARG A 18 -7.28 -11.33 16.20
N LYS A 19 -7.96 -12.45 16.47
CA LYS A 19 -7.80 -13.22 17.71
C LYS A 19 -7.01 -14.49 17.44
N HIS A 20 -6.18 -14.89 18.39
CA HIS A 20 -5.49 -16.17 18.34
C HIS A 20 -6.54 -17.31 18.30
N PRO A 21 -6.41 -18.29 17.40
CA PRO A 21 -7.45 -19.29 17.17
C PRO A 21 -7.77 -20.13 18.41
N GLU A 22 -6.74 -20.49 19.19
CA GLU A 22 -6.91 -21.31 20.40
C GLU A 22 -7.24 -20.46 21.64
N THR A 23 -6.34 -19.55 22.04
CA THR A 23 -6.49 -18.76 23.27
C THR A 23 -7.59 -17.69 23.22
N LYS A 24 -8.11 -17.37 22.02
CA LYS A 24 -9.09 -16.29 21.76
C LYS A 24 -8.63 -14.89 22.18
N ARG A 25 -7.38 -14.71 22.61
CA ARG A 25 -6.81 -13.41 22.97
C ARG A 25 -6.51 -12.59 21.70
N PRO A 26 -6.56 -11.25 21.77
CA PRO A 26 -6.11 -10.40 20.66
C PRO A 26 -4.66 -10.70 20.29
N VAL A 27 -4.36 -10.72 18.99
CA VAL A 27 -2.97 -10.85 18.51
C VAL A 27 -2.24 -9.52 18.69
N VAL A 28 -1.00 -9.59 19.19
CA VAL A 28 -0.10 -8.44 19.27
C VAL A 28 1.05 -8.68 18.31
N TYR A 29 1.16 -7.82 17.29
CA TYR A 29 2.21 -7.88 16.26
C TYR A 29 3.39 -7.03 16.73
N LEU A 30 4.49 -7.67 17.12
CA LEU A 30 5.73 -7.02 17.58
C LEU A 30 6.93 -7.33 16.67
N ASP A 31 6.67 -7.67 15.41
CA ASP A 31 7.68 -8.06 14.43
C ASP A 31 7.54 -7.23 13.14
N GLY A 32 7.72 -5.91 13.29
CA GLY A 32 7.77 -5.00 12.16
C GLY A 32 8.88 -5.33 11.14
N PRO A 33 10.09 -5.74 11.56
CA PRO A 33 11.17 -6.09 10.62
C PRO A 33 10.85 -7.24 9.68
N ALA A 34 10.08 -8.26 10.12
CA ALA A 34 9.65 -9.34 9.22
C ALA A 34 8.53 -8.90 8.26
N GLY A 35 7.75 -7.88 8.61
CA GLY A 35 6.71 -7.30 7.76
C GLY A 35 5.70 -6.45 8.52
N SER A 36 5.27 -5.35 7.91
CA SER A 36 4.22 -4.51 8.45
C SER A 36 2.82 -5.07 8.15
N GLN A 37 1.86 -4.72 9.01
CA GLN A 37 0.44 -4.90 8.68
C GLN A 37 0.00 -3.82 7.70
N VAL A 38 -0.96 -4.15 6.83
CA VAL A 38 -1.40 -3.27 5.74
C VAL A 38 -2.69 -2.55 6.13
N PRO A 39 -2.78 -1.21 5.97
CA PRO A 39 -4.02 -0.48 6.22
C PRO A 39 -5.06 -0.74 5.12
N LYS A 40 -6.34 -0.59 5.44
CA LYS A 40 -7.46 -0.84 4.53
C LYS A 40 -7.37 -0.03 3.23
N SER A 41 -6.92 1.22 3.29
CA SER A 41 -6.77 2.08 2.11
C SER A 41 -5.85 1.45 1.05
N VAL A 42 -4.73 0.87 1.46
CA VAL A 42 -3.79 0.20 0.54
C VAL A 42 -4.42 -1.06 -0.07
N ILE A 43 -5.16 -1.83 0.73
CA ILE A 43 -5.87 -3.03 0.26
C ILE A 43 -6.93 -2.64 -0.78
N ASP A 44 -7.68 -1.57 -0.51
CA ASP A 44 -8.73 -1.08 -1.38
C ASP A 44 -8.15 -0.57 -2.71
N SER A 45 -7.06 0.20 -2.69
CA SER A 45 -6.38 0.67 -3.91
C SER A 45 -5.87 -0.47 -4.79
N ILE A 46 -5.25 -1.50 -4.20
CA ILE A 46 -4.79 -2.68 -4.97
C ILE A 46 -5.98 -3.43 -5.57
N SER A 47 -7.04 -3.61 -4.77
CA SER A 47 -8.24 -4.31 -5.20
C SER A 47 -8.96 -3.55 -6.33
N ASP A 48 -9.06 -2.23 -6.21
CA ASP A 48 -9.64 -1.34 -7.22
C ASP A 48 -8.89 -1.43 -8.55
N TYR A 49 -7.55 -1.40 -8.53
CA TYR A 49 -6.75 -1.62 -9.72
C TYR A 49 -7.07 -2.93 -10.42
N TYR A 50 -7.13 -4.05 -9.67
CA TYR A 50 -7.42 -5.35 -10.25
C TYR A 50 -8.86 -5.49 -10.75
N LEU A 51 -9.82 -4.81 -10.12
CA LEU A 51 -11.23 -4.86 -10.50
C LEU A 51 -11.53 -4.00 -11.74
N HIS A 52 -10.86 -2.86 -11.89
CA HIS A 52 -11.28 -1.83 -12.85
C HIS A 52 -10.20 -1.43 -13.88
N HIS A 53 -8.91 -1.54 -13.56
CA HIS A 53 -7.83 -0.89 -14.32
C HIS A 53 -6.79 -1.84 -14.90
N ASN A 54 -6.78 -3.12 -14.50
CA ASN A 54 -5.70 -4.04 -14.82
C ASN A 54 -5.48 -4.20 -16.34
N ALA A 55 -4.28 -3.84 -16.78
CA ALA A 55 -3.84 -4.03 -18.15
C ALA A 55 -2.31 -4.08 -18.24
N ASN A 56 -1.80 -4.62 -19.35
CA ASN A 56 -0.44 -4.33 -19.77
C ASN A 56 -0.37 -2.89 -20.33
N SER A 57 0.80 -2.26 -20.18
CA SER A 57 1.09 -0.97 -20.82
C SER A 57 1.19 -1.10 -22.34
N SER A 58 1.28 0.03 -23.04
CA SER A 58 1.42 0.16 -24.51
C SER A 58 0.23 -0.32 -25.38
N GLY A 59 -0.88 -0.71 -24.77
CA GLY A 59 -2.12 -1.00 -25.48
C GLY A 59 -2.89 0.26 -25.90
N HIS A 60 -3.65 0.18 -26.98
CA HIS A 60 -4.53 1.27 -27.43
C HIS A 60 -5.96 1.11 -26.89
N PHE A 61 -6.11 0.98 -25.57
CA PHE A 61 -7.39 0.82 -24.88
C PHE A 61 -7.35 1.46 -23.50
N ALA A 62 -8.53 1.81 -22.96
CA ALA A 62 -8.68 2.68 -21.79
C ALA A 62 -7.82 2.24 -20.58
N THR A 63 -7.93 0.98 -20.17
CA THR A 63 -7.20 0.45 -19.00
C THR A 63 -5.68 0.45 -19.18
N SER A 64 -5.17 0.42 -20.41
CA SER A 64 -3.72 0.58 -20.67
C SER A 64 -3.26 2.02 -20.42
N TYR A 65 -4.06 3.01 -20.82
CA TYR A 65 -3.77 4.41 -20.52
C TYR A 65 -3.87 4.69 -19.01
N GLU A 66 -4.91 4.19 -18.35
CA GLU A 66 -5.09 4.29 -16.89
C GLU A 66 -3.93 3.65 -16.12
N THR A 67 -3.44 2.49 -16.59
CA THR A 67 -2.25 1.85 -16.01
C THR A 67 -1.01 2.73 -16.14
N ASN A 68 -0.79 3.36 -17.31
CA ASN A 68 0.36 4.25 -17.51
C ASN A 68 0.28 5.51 -16.63
N GLU A 69 -0.92 6.07 -16.49
CA GLU A 69 -1.17 7.23 -15.62
C GLU A 69 -0.89 6.89 -14.16
N MET A 70 -1.45 5.79 -13.65
CA MET A 70 -1.21 5.31 -12.30
C MET A 70 0.29 5.04 -12.02
N MET A 71 1.01 4.48 -12.99
CA MET A 71 2.47 4.30 -12.86
C MET A 71 3.19 5.65 -12.77
N SER A 72 2.83 6.62 -13.61
CA SER A 72 3.40 7.97 -13.56
C SER A 72 3.15 8.66 -12.21
N GLU A 73 1.94 8.55 -11.67
CA GLU A 73 1.58 9.07 -10.35
C GLU A 73 2.37 8.38 -9.23
N ALA A 74 2.54 7.06 -9.31
CA ALA A 74 3.33 6.32 -8.32
C ALA A 74 4.80 6.75 -8.32
N HIS A 75 5.41 6.98 -9.49
CA HIS A 75 6.77 7.51 -9.60
C HIS A 75 6.88 8.93 -9.02
N GLN A 76 5.90 9.80 -9.28
CA GLN A 76 5.87 11.14 -8.70
C GLN A 76 5.74 11.10 -7.18
N ALA A 77 4.82 10.29 -6.64
CA ALA A 77 4.64 10.14 -5.20
C ALA A 77 5.90 9.60 -4.50
N ALA A 78 6.63 8.69 -5.15
CA ALA A 78 7.91 8.21 -4.64
C ALA A 78 8.97 9.33 -4.62
N ALA A 79 9.05 10.14 -5.68
CA ALA A 79 9.96 11.28 -5.72
C ALA A 79 9.63 12.32 -4.65
N ASP A 80 8.35 12.65 -4.44
CA ASP A 80 7.92 13.55 -3.37
C ASP A 80 8.30 13.01 -1.99
N TRP A 81 8.17 11.69 -1.78
CA TRP A 81 8.54 11.04 -0.53
C TRP A 81 10.05 11.05 -0.26
N PHE A 82 10.87 10.81 -1.29
CA PHE A 82 12.33 10.78 -1.17
C PHE A 82 12.98 12.15 -1.35
N GLY A 83 12.23 13.17 -1.80
CA GLY A 83 12.75 14.50 -2.09
C GLY A 83 13.58 14.57 -3.37
N CYS A 84 13.22 13.79 -4.40
CA CYS A 84 13.85 13.83 -5.73
C CYS A 84 13.22 14.92 -6.60
N ASP A 85 14.04 15.63 -7.39
CA ASP A 85 13.55 16.64 -8.33
C ASP A 85 12.97 16.02 -9.61
N ASP A 86 13.39 14.80 -9.96
CA ASP A 86 12.94 14.07 -11.15
C ASP A 86 12.38 12.69 -10.77
N PRO A 87 11.10 12.38 -11.08
CA PRO A 87 10.49 11.08 -10.79
C PRO A 87 11.17 9.89 -11.46
N ARG A 88 11.96 10.13 -12.51
CA ARG A 88 12.73 9.09 -13.20
C ARG A 88 13.94 8.60 -12.39
N GLU A 89 14.31 9.30 -11.32
CA GLU A 89 15.33 8.84 -10.37
C GLU A 89 14.79 7.74 -9.44
N CYS A 90 13.47 7.59 -9.33
CA CYS A 90 12.82 6.54 -8.57
C CYS A 90 12.54 5.32 -9.45
N ILE A 91 13.18 4.18 -9.18
CA ILE A 91 13.00 2.93 -9.95
C ILE A 91 12.35 1.86 -9.07
N PHE A 92 11.25 1.28 -9.55
CA PHE A 92 10.57 0.16 -8.86
C PHE A 92 11.23 -1.18 -9.17
N GLY A 93 11.82 -1.80 -8.15
CA GLY A 93 12.27 -3.19 -8.14
C GLY A 93 11.28 -4.11 -7.40
N ALA A 94 11.50 -5.42 -7.48
CA ALA A 94 10.63 -6.40 -6.82
C ALA A 94 10.66 -6.29 -5.28
N ASN A 95 11.80 -5.86 -4.71
CA ASN A 95 12.02 -5.58 -3.30
C ASN A 95 13.41 -4.91 -3.14
N MET A 96 13.92 -4.79 -1.91
CA MET A 96 15.20 -4.15 -1.58
C MET A 96 16.47 -4.98 -1.91
N THR A 97 16.35 -6.29 -2.13
CA THR A 97 17.49 -7.21 -2.33
C THR A 97 18.13 -7.06 -3.70
#